data_AF-A0A819N0N4-F1
#
_entry.id   AF-A0A819N0N4-F1
#
_cell.length_a   1.000
_cell.length_b   1.000
_cell.length_c   1.000
_cell.angle_alpha   90.00
_cell.angle_beta   90.00
_cell.angle_gamma   90.00
#
_symmetry.space_group_name_H-M   'P 1'
#
loop_
_entity.id
_entity.type
_entity.pdbx_description
1 polymer ?
#
loop_
_entity_poly.entity_id
_entity_poly.type
_entity_poly.pdbx_seq_one_letter_code
_entity_poly.pdbx_strand_id
1 'polypeptide(L)'
;FTVKQVQRLYSRFKTLDKRDCGYLTRENLLCIPEVNINPLGERLIDVIMEDYGENHKINFKQFIFLLAKFRQAKYKSSITEYNTRESKLRFLFDVNY
;
A
#
# COMPACT_ATOMS: atom_id res chain seq x y z
N PHE A 1 -13.48 -2.24 -2.61
CA PHE A 1 -13.77 -1.71 -1.26
C PHE A 1 -15.20 -1.21 -1.22
N THR A 2 -15.90 -1.27 -0.08
CA THR A 2 -17.19 -0.59 0.10
C THR A 2 -16.98 0.91 0.30
N VAL A 3 -18.02 1.73 0.13
CA VAL A 3 -17.95 3.20 0.34
C VAL A 3 -17.41 3.54 1.74
N LYS A 4 -17.93 2.87 2.79
CA LYS A 4 -17.45 3.06 4.16
C LYS A 4 -15.97 2.69 4.34
N GLN A 5 -15.48 1.68 3.63
CA GLN A 5 -14.06 1.32 3.66
C GLN A 5 -13.21 2.39 2.99
N VAL A 6 -13.63 2.91 1.83
CA VAL A 6 -12.91 3.98 1.12
C VAL A 6 -12.83 5.25 1.97
N GLN A 7 -13.93 5.66 2.63
CA GLN A 7 -13.93 6.82 3.53
C GLN A 7 -12.97 6.68 4.71
N ARG A 8 -12.91 5.48 5.32
CA ARG A 8 -11.96 5.18 6.40
C ARG A 8 -10.52 5.21 5.91
N LEU A 9 -10.26 4.67 4.72
CA LEU A 9 -8.93 4.72 4.10
C LEU A 9 -8.52 6.16 3.78
N TYR A 10 -9.44 6.98 3.28
CA TYR A 10 -9.19 8.39 3.02
C TYR A 10 -8.87 9.17 4.31
N SER A 11 -9.62 8.91 5.38
CA SER A 11 -9.35 9.52 6.69
C SER A 11 -7.95 9.16 7.20
N ARG A 12 -7.54 7.89 7.07
CA ARG A 12 -6.18 7.44 7.42
C ARG A 12 -5.10 8.07 6.54
N PHE A 13 -5.35 8.16 5.24
CA PHE A 13 -4.44 8.84 4.31
C PHE A 13 -4.22 10.30 4.74
N LYS A 14 -5.29 11.02 5.08
CA LYS A 14 -5.23 12.39 5.59
C LYS A 14 -4.48 12.51 6.92
N THR A 15 -4.56 11.52 7.81
CA THR A 15 -3.74 11.49 9.03
C THR A 15 -2.25 11.36 8.74
N LEU A 16 -1.88 10.67 7.65
CA LEU A 16 -0.49 10.51 7.24
C LEU A 16 0.03 11.73 6.45
N ASP A 17 -0.82 12.38 5.65
CA ASP A 17 -0.52 13.61 4.91
C ASP A 17 -0.53 14.83 5.83
N LYS A 18 0.48 14.93 6.69
CA LYS A 18 0.60 15.99 7.71
C LYS A 18 0.64 17.41 7.13
N ARG A 19 0.97 17.58 5.85
CA ARG A 19 1.09 18.87 5.17
C ARG A 19 -0.12 19.24 4.31
N ASP A 20 -1.14 18.38 4.27
CA ASP A 20 -2.31 18.55 3.40
C ASP A 20 -1.91 18.83 1.93
N CYS A 21 -0.97 18.05 1.42
CA CYS A 21 -0.41 18.26 0.09
C CYS A 21 -1.01 17.29 -0.96
N GLY A 22 -1.87 16.36 -0.53
CA GLY A 22 -2.57 15.40 -1.39
C GLY A 22 -1.74 14.15 -1.73
N TYR A 23 -0.56 14.01 -1.13
CA TYR A 23 0.34 12.88 -1.35
C TYR A 23 1.08 12.48 -0.07
N LEU A 24 1.55 11.23 -0.03
CA LEU A 24 2.43 10.71 1.02
C LEU A 24 3.84 10.55 0.47
N THR A 25 4.82 10.91 1.29
CA THR A 25 6.24 10.62 1.03
C THR A 25 6.68 9.37 1.81
N ARG A 26 7.92 8.93 1.57
CA ARG A 26 8.56 7.85 2.33
C ARG A 26 8.45 8.08 3.84
N GLU A 27 8.78 9.29 4.28
CA GLU A 27 8.78 9.66 5.70
C GLU A 27 7.38 9.56 6.31
N ASN A 28 6.33 9.85 5.53
CA ASN A 28 4.96 9.67 6.01
C ASN A 28 4.62 8.19 6.24
N LEU A 29 5.07 7.30 5.35
CA LEU A 29 4.82 5.86 5.48
C LEU A 29 5.63 5.22 6.61
N LEU A 30 6.87 5.67 6.82
CA LEU A 30 7.70 5.25 7.96
C LEU A 30 7.16 5.70 9.32
N CYS A 31 6.20 6.63 9.35
CA CYS A 31 5.51 6.97 10.60
C CYS A 31 4.48 5.90 11.02
N ILE A 32 4.15 4.91 10.17
CA ILE A 32 3.18 3.86 10.49
C ILE A 32 3.87 2.82 11.40
N PRO A 33 3.44 2.65 12.67
CA PRO A 33 4.10 1.74 13.60
C PRO A 33 4.15 0.30 13.10
N GLU A 34 3.06 -0.17 12.49
CA GLU A 34 2.94 -1.53 11.96
C GLU A 34 3.86 -1.78 10.76
N VAL A 35 4.28 -0.72 10.06
CA VAL A 35 5.29 -0.82 8.99
C VAL A 35 6.69 -0.93 9.59
N ASN A 36 7.02 -0.12 10.59
CA ASN A 36 8.35 -0.13 11.22
C ASN A 36 8.70 -1.44 11.93
N ILE A 37 7.71 -2.11 12.53
CA ILE A 37 7.96 -3.40 13.21
C ILE A 37 7.92 -4.60 12.24
N ASN A 38 7.48 -4.40 11.00
CA ASN A 38 7.44 -5.46 10.00
C ASN A 38 8.81 -5.56 9.32
N PRO A 39 9.48 -6.73 9.33
CA PRO A 39 10.78 -6.89 8.66
C PRO A 39 10.73 -6.64 7.14
N LEU A 40 9.54 -6.68 6.54
CA LEU A 40 9.32 -6.35 5.12
C LEU A 40 8.80 -4.93 4.90
N GLY A 41 8.68 -4.12 5.95
CA GLY A 41 8.07 -2.79 5.91
C GLY A 41 8.84 -1.80 5.04
N GLU A 42 10.15 -1.68 5.26
CA GLU A 42 11.03 -0.85 4.43
C GLU A 42 11.01 -1.30 2.96
N ARG A 43 11.14 -2.61 2.71
CA ARG A 43 11.09 -3.15 1.35
C ARG A 43 9.75 -2.87 0.67
N LEU A 44 8.65 -2.97 1.41
CA LEU A 44 7.33 -2.62 0.90
C LEU A 44 7.30 -1.14 0.48
N ILE A 45 7.81 -0.23 1.31
CA ILE A 45 7.88 1.20 0.99
C ILE A 45 8.75 1.45 -0.25
N ASP A 46 9.91 0.80 -0.36
CA ASP A 46 10.79 0.91 -1.53
C ASP A 46 10.04 0.56 -2.80
N VAL A 47 9.45 -0.64 -2.86
CA VAL A 47 8.70 -1.12 -4.02
C VAL A 47 7.54 -0.18 -4.35
N ILE A 48 6.83 0.36 -3.35
CA ILE A 48 5.73 1.30 -3.59
C ILE A 48 6.22 2.59 -4.24
N MET A 49 7.34 3.13 -3.75
CA MET A 49 7.90 4.38 -4.23
C MET A 49 8.49 4.22 -5.63
N GLU A 50 9.01 3.05 -5.97
CA GLU A 50 9.55 2.70 -7.29
C GLU A 50 8.43 2.39 -8.30
N ASP A 51 7.47 1.52 -7.96
CA ASP A 51 6.42 1.06 -8.89
C ASP A 51 5.26 2.05 -9.06
N TYR A 52 4.94 2.81 -8.01
CA TYR A 52 3.76 3.68 -7.98
C TYR A 52 4.09 5.14 -7.69
N GLY A 53 5.30 5.45 -7.23
CA GLY A 53 5.66 6.81 -6.85
C GLY A 53 6.04 7.66 -8.06
N GLU A 54 5.22 8.66 -8.38
CA GLU A 54 5.66 9.74 -9.26
C GLU A 54 6.45 10.74 -8.41
N ASN A 55 7.73 10.98 -8.74
CA ASN A 55 8.62 11.87 -7.97
C ASN A 55 8.70 11.51 -6.47
N HIS A 56 8.75 10.21 -6.14
CA HIS A 56 8.77 9.68 -4.76
C HIS A 56 7.56 10.09 -3.90
N LYS A 57 6.40 10.28 -4.54
CA LYS A 57 5.15 10.66 -3.89
C LYS A 57 4.03 9.73 -4.32
N ILE A 58 3.16 9.36 -3.39
CA ILE A 58 1.96 8.58 -3.68
C ILE A 58 0.68 9.34 -3.31
N ASN A 59 -0.24 9.45 -4.24
CA ASN A 59 -1.57 10.02 -4.00
C ASN A 59 -2.54 8.96 -3.44
N PHE A 60 -3.75 9.39 -3.09
CA PHE A 60 -4.75 8.50 -2.50
C PHE A 60 -5.15 7.32 -3.40
N LYS A 61 -5.17 7.50 -4.72
CA LYS A 61 -5.51 6.44 -5.68
C LYS A 61 -4.44 5.33 -5.66
N GLN A 62 -3.16 5.71 -5.69
CA GLN A 62 -2.02 4.78 -5.58
C GLN A 62 -2.04 4.05 -4.24
N PHE A 63 -2.28 4.77 -3.14
CA PHE A 63 -2.43 4.18 -1.80
C PHE A 63 -3.54 3.11 -1.73
N ILE A 64 -4.70 3.36 -2.35
CA ILE A 64 -5.81 2.41 -2.41
C ILE A 64 -5.42 1.15 -3.21
N PHE A 65 -4.75 1.29 -4.36
CA PHE A 65 -4.35 0.15 -5.18
C PHE A 65 -3.37 -0.76 -4.46
N LEU A 66 -2.40 -0.16 -3.77
CA LEU A 66 -1.49 -0.89 -2.90
C LEU A 66 -2.24 -1.74 -1.88
N LEU A 67 -3.14 -1.12 -1.11
CA LEU A 67 -3.91 -1.83 -0.09
C LEU A 67 -4.84 -2.89 -0.68
N ALA A 68 -5.32 -2.70 -1.91
CA ALA A 68 -6.10 -3.70 -2.62
C ALA A 68 -5.28 -4.97 -2.89
N LYS A 69 -4.01 -4.83 -3.27
CA LYS A 69 -3.09 -5.95 -3.54
C LYS A 69 -2.83 -6.79 -2.28
N PHE A 70 -2.66 -6.12 -1.13
CA PHE A 70 -2.42 -6.80 0.16
C PHE A 70 -3.68 -7.19 0.93
N ARG A 71 -4.87 -6.87 0.41
CA ARG A 71 -6.13 -7.22 1.05
C ARG A 71 -6.19 -8.73 1.29
N GLN A 72 -6.59 -9.10 2.51
CA GLN A 72 -6.92 -10.48 2.83
C GLN A 72 -8.23 -10.87 2.15
N ALA A 73 -8.18 -11.91 1.31
CA ALA A 73 -9.37 -12.52 0.74
C ALA A 73 -10.11 -13.29 1.83
N LYS A 74 -11.36 -12.92 2.11
CA LYS A 74 -12.20 -13.62 3.10
C LYS A 74 -12.64 -15.00 2.61
N TYR A 75 -12.78 -15.15 1.29
CA TYR A 75 -13.22 -16.37 0.62
C TYR A 75 -12.30 -16.66 -0.56
N LYS A 76 -12.13 -17.93 -0.92
CA LYS A 76 -11.32 -18.32 -2.10
C LYS A 76 -11.81 -17.64 -3.38
N SER A 77 -13.12 -17.47 -3.55
CA SER A 77 -13.74 -16.75 -4.68
C SER A 77 -13.42 -15.25 -4.73
N SER A 78 -12.92 -14.67 -3.64
CA SER A 78 -12.53 -13.26 -3.56
C SER A 78 -11.03 -13.02 -3.81
N ILE A 79 -10.30 -14.09 -4.11
CA ILE A 79 -8.92 -14.01 -4.57
C ILE A 79 -8.93 -13.46 -6.00
N THR A 80 -8.09 -12.47 -6.24
CA THR A 80 -7.81 -11.91 -7.55
C THR A 80 -6.39 -12.30 -7.95
N GLU A 81 -6.06 -12.14 -9.23
CA GLU A 81 -4.70 -12.37 -9.73
C GLU A 81 -3.64 -11.54 -8.98
N TYR A 82 -4.02 -10.41 -8.38
CA TYR A 82 -3.11 -9.51 -7.67
C TYR A 82 -2.87 -9.89 -6.21
N ASN A 83 -3.80 -10.59 -5.55
CA ASN A 83 -3.75 -10.82 -4.10
C ASN A 83 -3.46 -12.27 -3.70
N THR A 84 -3.07 -13.11 -4.67
CA THR A 84 -2.50 -14.44 -4.40
C THR A 84 -1.21 -14.32 -3.59
N ARG A 85 -0.82 -15.40 -2.91
CA ARG A 85 0.46 -15.45 -2.18
C ARG A 85 1.63 -15.19 -3.13
N GLU A 86 1.61 -15.82 -4.30
CA GLU A 86 2.66 -15.70 -5.30
C GLU A 86 2.77 -14.28 -5.85
N SER A 87 1.66 -13.64 -6.24
CA SER A 87 1.66 -12.27 -6.76
C SER A 87 2.13 -11.25 -5.72
N LYS A 88 1.82 -11.47 -4.43
CA LYS A 88 2.34 -10.65 -3.33
C LYS A 88 3.85 -10.81 -3.16
N LEU A 89 4.36 -12.04 -3.24
CA LEU A 89 5.79 -12.30 -3.15
C LEU A 89 6.53 -11.73 -4.36
N ARG A 90 6.03 -11.95 -5.58
CA ARG A 90 6.59 -11.39 -6.80
C ARG A 90 6.69 -9.87 -6.73
N PHE A 91 5.63 -9.23 -6.23
CA PHE A 91 5.63 -7.78 -6.02
C PHE A 91 6.67 -7.32 -4.98
N LEU A 92 6.78 -7.97 -3.82
CA LEU A 92 7.70 -7.54 -2.76
C LEU A 92 9.18 -7.76 -3.12
N PHE A 93 9.47 -8.81 -3.88
CA PHE A 93 10.85 -9.29 -4.05
C PHE A 93 11.35 -9.19 -5.48
N ASP A 94 10.53 -8.68 -6.42
CA ASP A 94 10.85 -8.64 -7.85
C ASP A 94 11.37 -9.99 -8.37
N VAL A 95 10.75 -11.08 -7.91
CA VAL A 95 11.17 -12.44 -8.27
C VAL A 95 10.65 -12.75 -9.66
N ASN A 96 11.53 -12.63 -10.64
CA ASN A 96 11.33 -13.14 -11.99
C ASN A 96 11.68 -14.64 -12.02
N TYR A 97 10.65 -15.49 -11.95
CA TYR A 97 10.74 -16.90 -12.38
C TYR A 97 10.54 -16.98 -13.90
#